data_AF-A0A2V7T940-F1
#
_entry.id   AF-A0A2V7T940-F1
#
_cell.length_a   1.000
_cell.length_b   1.000
_cell.length_c   1.000
_cell.angle_alpha   90.00
_cell.angle_beta   90.00
_cell.angle_gamma   90.00
#
_symmetry.space_group_name_H-M   'P 1'
#
loop_
_entity.id
_entity.type
_entity.pdbx_description
1 polymer ?
#
loop_
_entity_poly.entity_id
_entity_poly.type
_entity_poly.pdbx_seq_one_letter_code
_entity_poly.pdbx_strand_id
1 'polypeptide(L)'
;MTVVPITWRGVAIGAIFLRTFRDGPPFSDEDVRFVQVVAAITAQALRNAHRYERLAQRQHETGDTMRRMELERVALLSFLRRLLAAFGEREGAWAEGLLPRASADELDRLVGVAMAVIQEEAKGR
;
A
#
# COMPACT_ATOMS: atom_id res chain seq x y z
N MET A 1 36.06 27.97 -6.28
CA MET A 1 34.90 27.05 -6.10
C MET A 1 35.14 26.31 -4.80
N THR A 2 34.14 26.25 -3.94
CA THR A 2 34.22 25.59 -2.63
C THR A 2 33.08 24.60 -2.51
N VAL A 3 33.31 23.46 -1.86
CA VAL A 3 32.30 22.43 -1.65
C VAL A 3 32.07 22.28 -0.16
N VAL A 4 30.81 22.36 0.26
CA VAL A 4 30.41 22.14 1.65
C VAL A 4 29.54 20.88 1.71
N PRO A 5 29.97 19.82 2.41
CA PRO A 5 29.20 18.58 2.45
C PRO A 5 27.93 18.74 3.29
N ILE A 6 26.84 18.12 2.85
CA ILE A 6 25.64 17.90 3.65
C ILE A 6 25.83 16.58 4.38
N THR A 7 26.10 16.64 5.68
CA THR A 7 26.43 15.43 6.47
C THR A 7 25.32 15.06 7.43
N TRP A 8 25.07 13.77 7.57
CA TRP A 8 24.20 13.19 8.58
C TRP A 8 24.94 12.09 9.34
N ARG A 9 25.05 12.22 10.67
CA ARG A 9 25.77 11.27 11.54
C ARG A 9 27.18 10.93 11.03
N GLY A 10 27.91 11.95 10.58
CA GLY A 10 29.27 11.79 10.04
C GLY A 10 29.35 11.26 8.60
N VAL A 11 28.23 10.95 7.96
CA VAL A 11 28.18 10.47 6.56
C VAL A 11 27.71 11.58 5.64
N ALA A 12 28.45 11.88 4.57
CA ALA A 12 28.01 12.81 3.54
C ALA A 12 26.85 12.20 2.74
N ILE A 13 25.71 12.90 2.71
CA ILE A 13 24.50 12.52 1.97
C ILE A 13 24.23 13.47 0.79
N GLY A 14 25.05 14.50 0.62
CA GLY A 14 24.97 15.47 -0.45
C GLY A 14 26.08 16.52 -0.33
N ALA A 15 26.05 17.52 -1.21
CA ALA A 15 27.02 18.61 -1.20
C ALA A 15 26.40 19.91 -1.73
N ILE A 16 26.83 21.05 -1.17
CA ILE A 16 26.53 22.39 -1.64
C ILE A 16 27.78 22.92 -2.36
N PHE A 17 27.59 23.35 -3.60
CA PHE A 17 28.65 23.90 -4.44
C PHE A 17 28.59 25.42 -4.46
N LEU A 18 29.63 26.06 -3.95
CA LEU A 18 29.81 27.50 -3.99
C LEU A 18 30.71 27.86 -5.16
N ARG A 19 30.18 28.69 -6.06
CA ARG A 19 30.91 29.23 -7.21
C ARG A 19 30.85 30.76 -7.17
N THR A 20 32.01 31.36 -7.38
CA THR A 20 32.16 32.81 -7.60
C THR A 20 32.39 33.06 -9.08
N PHE A 21 32.21 34.30 -9.52
CA PHE A 21 32.52 34.71 -10.89
C PHE A 21 34.02 34.62 -11.18
N ARG A 22 34.40 34.66 -12.47
CA ARG A 22 35.79 34.39 -12.92
C ARG A 22 36.83 35.30 -12.26
N ASP A 23 36.45 36.56 -11.99
CA ASP A 23 37.29 37.58 -11.35
C ASP A 23 36.74 38.02 -9.98
N GLY A 24 35.82 37.24 -9.40
CA GLY A 24 35.24 37.51 -8.09
C GLY A 24 36.19 37.11 -6.95
N PRO A 25 36.06 37.73 -5.76
CA PRO A 25 36.84 37.31 -4.61
C PRO A 25 36.54 35.85 -4.24
N PRO A 26 37.51 35.13 -3.63
CA PRO A 26 37.25 33.82 -3.06
C PRO A 26 36.26 33.94 -1.88
N PHE A 27 35.57 32.84 -1.58
CA PHE A 27 34.72 32.77 -0.39
C PHE A 27 35.57 32.89 0.87
N SER A 28 35.10 33.72 1.80
CA SER A 28 35.71 33.85 3.12
C SER A 28 35.38 32.63 3.98
N ASP A 29 36.10 32.45 5.08
CA ASP A 29 35.78 31.42 6.06
C ASP A 29 34.41 31.65 6.71
N GLU A 30 33.94 32.90 6.78
CA GLU A 30 32.62 33.22 7.29
C GLU A 30 31.53 32.72 6.35
N ASP A 31 31.70 32.91 5.04
CA ASP A 31 30.79 32.36 4.02
C ASP A 31 30.72 30.84 4.13
N VAL A 32 31.87 30.17 4.28
CA VAL A 32 31.92 28.70 4.41
C VAL A 32 31.22 28.24 5.69
N ARG A 33 31.44 28.91 6.83
CA ARG A 33 30.77 28.60 8.10
C ARG A 33 29.25 28.79 8.01
N PHE A 34 28.80 29.86 7.36
CA PHE A 34 27.38 30.06 7.11
C PHE A 34 26.79 28.90 6.31
N VAL A 35 27.45 28.49 5.22
CA VAL A 35 26.97 27.38 4.39
C VAL A 35 27.05 26.04 5.11
N GLN A 36 27.98 25.84 6.06
CA GLN A 36 27.99 24.66 6.92
C GLN A 36 26.73 24.59 7.81
N VAL A 37 26.26 25.72 8.34
CA VAL A 37 24.99 25.77 9.09
C VAL A 37 23.81 25.45 8.18
N VAL A 38 23.78 26.03 6.97
CA VAL A 38 22.75 25.71 5.97
C VAL A 38 22.76 24.21 5.65
N ALA A 39 23.94 23.63 5.40
CA ALA A 39 24.09 22.20 5.11
C ALA A 39 23.56 21.32 6.26
N ALA A 40 23.78 21.70 7.52
CA ALA A 40 23.24 20.97 8.68
C ALA A 40 21.70 21.01 8.73
N ILE A 41 21.09 22.17 8.47
CA ILE A 41 19.63 22.33 8.42
C ILE A 41 19.06 21.53 7.23
N THR A 42 19.71 21.59 6.07
CA THR A 42 19.33 20.82 4.88
C THR A 42 19.37 19.32 5.16
N ALA A 43 20.40 18.82 5.86
CA ALA A 43 20.46 17.42 6.25
C ALA A 43 19.24 17.00 7.08
N GLN A 44 18.85 17.82 8.06
CA GLN A 44 17.65 17.56 8.88
C GLN A 44 16.37 17.58 8.05
N ALA A 45 16.21 18.56 7.15
CA ALA A 45 15.04 18.67 6.28
C ALA A 45 14.90 17.46 5.34
N LEU A 46 15.98 17.04 4.69
CA LEU A 46 15.99 15.86 3.82
C LEU A 46 15.65 14.57 4.59
N ARG A 47 16.13 14.44 5.83
CA ARG A 47 15.76 13.31 6.69
C ARG A 47 14.28 13.31 7.05
N ASN A 48 13.68 14.48 7.28
CA ASN A 48 12.27 14.61 7.58
C ASN A 48 11.42 14.27 6.35
N ALA A 49 11.76 14.80 5.18
CA ALA A 49 11.09 14.50 3.92
C ALA A 49 11.10 12.98 3.64
N HIS A 50 12.27 12.34 3.72
CA HIS A 50 12.39 10.90 3.51
C HIS A 50 11.60 10.05 4.51
N ARG A 51 11.52 10.49 5.78
CA ARG A 51 10.66 9.81 6.77
C ARG A 51 9.19 9.95 6.44
N TYR A 52 8.78 11.15 6.01
CA TYR A 52 7.39 11.42 5.66
C TYR A 52 6.97 10.64 4.42
N GLU A 53 7.81 10.59 3.38
CA GLU A 53 7.58 9.78 2.18
C GLU A 53 7.40 8.29 2.53
N ARG A 54 8.26 7.73 3.39
CA ARG A 54 8.11 6.34 3.85
C ARG A 54 6.83 6.12 4.66
N LEU A 55 6.41 7.09 5.45
CA LEU A 55 5.17 6.99 6.22
C LEU A 55 3.95 7.01 5.29
N ALA A 56 3.93 7.95 4.34
CA ALA A 56 2.87 8.06 3.34
C ALA A 56 2.76 6.78 2.49
N GLN A 57 3.90 6.22 2.07
CA GLN A 57 3.93 4.96 1.31
C GLN A 57 3.31 3.80 2.10
N ARG A 58 3.67 3.64 3.38
CA ARG A 58 3.09 2.60 4.24
C ARG A 58 1.58 2.77 4.46
N GLN A 59 1.13 4.02 4.62
CA GLN A 59 -0.30 4.32 4.76
C GLN A 59 -1.06 3.94 3.48
N HIS A 60 -0.49 4.25 2.31
CA HIS A 60 -1.06 3.87 1.03
C HIS A 60 -1.17 2.36 0.86
N GLU A 61 -0.09 1.62 1.12
CA GLU A 61 -0.06 0.14 1.05
C GLU A 61 -1.07 -0.53 2.00
N THR A 62 -1.22 0.03 3.20
CA THR A 62 -2.22 -0.46 4.17
C THR A 62 -3.65 -0.18 3.69
N GLY A 63 -3.88 1.02 3.15
CA GLY A 63 -5.18 1.41 2.58
C GLY A 63 -5.59 0.51 1.41
N ASP A 64 -4.66 0.21 0.50
CA ASP A 64 -4.92 -0.68 -0.63
C ASP A 64 -5.22 -2.11 -0.20
N THR A 65 -4.54 -2.59 0.84
CA THR A 65 -4.78 -3.93 1.39
C THR A 65 -6.15 -4.02 2.06
N MET A 66 -6.53 -3.02 2.85
CA MET A 66 -7.88 -2.90 3.42
C MET A 66 -8.96 -2.82 2.33
N ARG A 67 -8.71 -2.05 1.27
CA ARG A 67 -9.61 -1.94 0.12
C ARG A 67 -9.83 -3.30 -0.56
N ARG A 68 -8.76 -4.08 -0.78
CA ARG A 68 -8.85 -5.43 -1.34
C ARG A 68 -9.68 -6.36 -0.45
N MET A 69 -9.41 -6.39 0.85
CA MET A 69 -10.17 -7.20 1.81
C MET A 69 -11.66 -6.85 1.82
N GLU A 70 -11.99 -5.55 1.75
CA GLU A 70 -13.39 -5.10 1.70
C GLU A 70 -14.07 -5.54 0.40
N LEU A 71 -13.39 -5.44 -0.74
CA LEU A 71 -13.92 -5.92 -2.02
C LEU A 71 -14.15 -7.44 -2.02
N GLU A 72 -13.21 -8.21 -1.47
CA GLU A 72 -13.36 -9.67 -1.30
C GLU A 72 -14.54 -10.02 -0.39
N ARG A 73 -14.69 -9.30 0.74
CA ARG A 73 -15.81 -9.47 1.66
C ARG A 73 -17.15 -9.17 0.97
N VAL A 74 -17.25 -8.05 0.25
CA VAL A 74 -18.46 -7.67 -0.48
C VAL A 74 -18.79 -8.70 -1.57
N ALA A 75 -17.78 -9.19 -2.29
CA ALA A 75 -17.96 -10.23 -3.31
C ALA A 75 -18.47 -11.55 -2.69
N LEU A 76 -17.91 -11.97 -1.56
CA LEU A 76 -18.34 -13.16 -0.83
C LEU A 76 -19.79 -13.04 -0.35
N LEU A 77 -20.16 -11.93 0.29
CA LEU A 77 -21.53 -11.70 0.74
C LEU A 77 -22.52 -11.70 -0.43
N SER A 78 -22.13 -11.09 -1.55
CA SER A 78 -22.93 -11.06 -2.78
C SER A 78 -23.10 -12.45 -3.37
N PHE A 79 -22.05 -13.27 -3.32
CA PHE A 79 -22.08 -14.67 -3.74
C PHE A 79 -23.01 -15.50 -2.85
N LEU A 80 -22.82 -15.45 -1.52
CA LEU A 80 -23.65 -16.17 -0.55
C LEU A 80 -25.13 -15.80 -0.70
N ARG A 81 -25.43 -14.51 -0.89
CA ARG A 81 -26.80 -14.04 -1.13
C ARG A 81 -27.40 -14.66 -2.40
N ARG A 82 -26.65 -14.70 -3.50
CA ARG A 82 -27.10 -15.31 -4.77
C ARG A 82 -27.28 -16.82 -4.63
N LEU A 83 -26.38 -17.49 -3.92
CA LEU A 83 -26.44 -18.91 -3.65
C LEU A 83 -27.72 -19.24 -2.86
N LEU A 84 -27.94 -18.57 -1.72
CA LEU A 84 -29.13 -18.78 -0.89
C LEU A 84 -30.43 -18.47 -1.64
N ALA A 85 -30.47 -17.41 -2.44
CA ALA A 85 -31.63 -17.10 -3.28
C ALA A 85 -31.91 -18.21 -4.32
N ALA A 86 -30.86 -18.72 -4.99
CA ALA A 86 -30.99 -19.80 -5.96
C ALA A 86 -31.42 -21.14 -5.33
N PHE A 87 -31.10 -21.38 -4.05
CA PHE A 87 -31.58 -22.53 -3.29
C PHE A 87 -33.03 -22.34 -2.84
N GLY A 88 -33.39 -21.15 -2.32
CA GLY A 88 -34.76 -20.85 -1.89
C GLY A 88 -35.79 -20.93 -3.02
N GLU A 89 -35.43 -20.45 -4.22
CA GLU A 89 -36.27 -20.58 -5.43
C GLU A 89 -36.41 -22.05 -5.89
N ARG A 90 -35.40 -22.89 -5.64
CA ARG A 90 -35.45 -24.33 -5.95
C ARG A 90 -36.27 -25.11 -4.92
N GLU A 91 -36.18 -24.76 -3.64
CA GLU A 91 -36.97 -25.34 -2.55
C GLU A 91 -38.44 -24.88 -2.57
N GLY A 92 -38.74 -23.70 -3.13
CA GLY A 92 -40.12 -23.27 -3.37
C GLY A 92 -40.93 -24.22 -4.27
N ALA A 93 -40.26 -25.00 -5.12
CA ALA A 93 -40.87 -26.07 -5.91
C ALA A 93 -41.09 -27.39 -5.13
N TRP A 94 -40.54 -27.50 -3.92
CA TRP A 94 -40.63 -28.67 -3.02
C TRP A 94 -41.37 -28.36 -1.71
N ALA A 95 -42.05 -27.21 -1.61
CA ALA A 95 -42.63 -26.70 -0.37
C ALA A 95 -44.08 -27.17 -0.07
N GLU A 96 -44.47 -28.37 -0.54
CA GLU A 96 -45.61 -29.10 0.02
C GLU A 96 -45.14 -30.43 0.59
N GLY A 97 -44.46 -30.36 1.73
CA GLY A 97 -44.17 -31.51 2.59
C GLY A 97 -42.71 -31.90 2.63
N LEU A 98 -42.13 -31.76 3.84
CA LEU A 98 -40.80 -32.22 4.28
C LEU A 98 -39.67 -31.25 3.92
N LEU A 99 -39.25 -30.45 4.91
CA LEU A 99 -37.90 -29.91 4.99
C LEU A 99 -36.92 -31.09 5.15
N PRO A 100 -36.12 -31.48 4.14
CA PRO A 100 -35.09 -32.47 4.35
C PRO A 100 -33.88 -31.71 4.90
N ARG A 101 -33.37 -32.19 6.04
CA ARG A 101 -32.09 -31.78 6.60
C ARG A 101 -31.02 -31.81 5.49
N ALA A 102 -30.60 -30.65 5.00
CA ALA A 102 -29.37 -30.58 4.22
C ALA A 102 -28.25 -31.15 5.10
N SER A 103 -27.76 -32.33 4.75
CA SER A 103 -26.69 -33.00 5.50
C SER A 103 -25.40 -32.19 5.33
N ALA A 104 -24.55 -32.17 6.37
CA ALA A 104 -23.27 -31.46 6.35
C ALA A 104 -22.42 -31.81 5.11
N ASP A 105 -22.53 -33.06 4.63
CA ASP A 105 -21.83 -33.57 3.45
C ASP A 105 -22.27 -32.89 2.14
N GLU A 106 -23.53 -32.45 2.06
CA GLU A 106 -24.05 -31.78 0.87
C GLU A 106 -23.61 -30.31 0.83
N LEU A 107 -23.52 -29.67 2.00
CA LEU A 107 -22.91 -28.35 2.15
C LEU A 107 -21.42 -28.38 1.78
N ASP A 108 -20.67 -29.37 2.27
CA ASP A 108 -19.24 -29.53 1.93
C ASP A 108 -19.03 -29.75 0.43
N ARG A 109 -19.89 -30.55 -0.22
CA ARG A 109 -19.85 -30.76 -1.67
C ARG A 109 -20.09 -29.46 -2.45
N LEU A 110 -21.06 -28.66 -2.02
CA LEU A 110 -21.41 -27.40 -2.68
C LEU A 110 -20.32 -26.34 -2.48
N VAL A 111 -19.72 -26.27 -1.29
CA VAL A 111 -18.55 -25.41 -1.02
C VAL A 111 -17.38 -25.80 -1.92
N GLY A 112 -17.10 -27.10 -2.07
CA GLY A 112 -16.05 -27.58 -2.98
C GLY A 112 -16.28 -27.16 -4.44
N VAL A 113 -17.52 -27.25 -4.93
CA VAL A 113 -17.86 -26.82 -6.30
C VAL A 113 -17.70 -25.30 -6.46
N ALA A 114 -18.13 -24.51 -5.48
CA ALA A 114 -18.00 -23.06 -5.51
C ALA A 114 -16.53 -22.60 -5.53
N MET A 115 -15.67 -23.23 -4.72
CA MET A 115 -14.24 -22.94 -4.69
C MET A 115 -13.55 -23.29 -6.02
N ALA A 116 -13.96 -24.38 -6.68
CA ALA A 116 -13.45 -24.75 -7.99
C ALA A 116 -13.79 -23.70 -9.07
N VAL A 117 -15.02 -23.17 -9.05
CA VAL A 117 -15.46 -22.12 -9.99
C VAL A 117 -14.66 -20.82 -9.79
N ILE A 118 -14.43 -20.41 -8.53
CA ILE A 118 -13.63 -19.22 -8.22
C ILE A 118 -12.19 -19.38 -8.73
N GLN A 119 -11.60 -20.57 -8.61
CA GLN A 119 -10.25 -20.81 -9.13
C GLN A 119 -10.16 -20.79 -10.66
N GLU A 120 -11.18 -21.28 -11.36
CA GLU A 120 -11.19 -21.23 -12.82
C GLU A 120 -11.44 -19.83 -13.37
N GLU A 121 -12.28 -19.02 -12.74
CA GLU A 121 -12.43 -17.61 -13.13
C GLU A 121 -11.17 -16.77 -12.87
N ALA A 122 -10.39 -17.12 -11.84
CA ALA A 122 -9.12 -16.46 -11.54
C ALA A 122 -8.00 -16.82 -12.53
N LYS A 123 -8.04 -17.99 -13.17
CA LYS A 123 -7.08 -18.44 -14.19
C LYS A 123 -7.38 -17.89 -15.59
N GLY A 124 -8.60 -17.45 -15.84
CA GLY A 124 -9.06 -16.91 -17.13
C GLY A 124 -8.78 -15.42 -17.36
N ARG A 125 -8.03 -14.76 -16.48
CA ARG A 125 -7.64 -13.33 -16.60
C ARG A 125 -6.14 -13.15 -16.70
#